data_AF-A0A4Q2UZF9-F1
#
_entry.id   AF-A0A4Q2UZF9-F1
#
_cell.length_a   1.000
_cell.length_b   1.000
_cell.length_c   1.000
_cell.angle_alpha   90.00
_cell.angle_beta   90.00
_cell.angle_gamma   90.00
#
_symmetry.space_group_name_H-M   'P 1'
#
loop_
_entity.id
_entity.type
_entity.pdbx_description
1 polymer ?
#
loop_
_entity_poly.entity_id
_entity_poly.type
_entity_poly.pdbx_seq_one_letter_code
_entity_poly.pdbx_strand_id
1 'polypeptide(L)'
;MHPEIQPDKKETTPGSDGHRDGQVDSDHTPTTSRHIRDLGKNKSPSTRRRYSVISRGFEAQESKIASLGTRIASLEEEVGRLSRGKKREAIPNPNKRFMTLAETLLAGGAISEPNEAIERADTVEEVIEVGGMEEDERSNSEEEELTVVRTRAGREVRIPQKY
;
A
#
# COMPACT_ATOMS: atom_id res chain seq x y z
N MET A 1 -11.69 83.44 -34.73
CA MET A 1 -12.00 83.09 -33.32
C MET A 1 -12.00 81.57 -33.22
N HIS A 2 -10.88 80.98 -32.82
CA HIS A 2 -10.80 79.53 -32.57
C HIS A 2 -11.11 79.27 -31.09
N PRO A 3 -11.94 78.29 -30.75
CA PRO A 3 -12.17 77.94 -29.35
C PRO A 3 -10.92 77.26 -28.77
N GLU A 4 -10.51 77.75 -27.61
CA GLU A 4 -9.42 77.23 -26.78
C GLU A 4 -9.83 75.85 -26.24
N ILE A 5 -9.07 74.81 -26.57
CA ILE A 5 -9.33 73.44 -26.12
C ILE A 5 -8.98 73.36 -24.64
N GLN A 6 -9.97 73.09 -23.78
CA GLN A 6 -9.72 72.81 -22.36
C GLN A 6 -8.91 71.52 -22.23
N PRO A 7 -7.85 71.47 -21.41
CA PRO A 7 -7.14 70.23 -21.15
C PRO A 7 -8.06 69.29 -20.37
N ASP A 8 -8.35 68.14 -20.95
CA ASP A 8 -9.10 67.08 -20.29
C ASP A 8 -8.41 66.68 -18.98
N LYS A 9 -9.24 66.44 -17.97
CA LYS A 9 -8.81 66.05 -16.62
C LYS A 9 -7.90 64.83 -16.73
N LYS A 10 -6.65 64.99 -16.32
CA LYS A 10 -5.74 63.87 -16.04
C LYS A 10 -6.39 62.94 -15.02
N GLU A 11 -6.85 61.80 -15.53
CA GLU A 11 -7.24 60.64 -14.75
C GLU A 11 -5.97 60.16 -14.03
N THR A 12 -5.81 60.55 -12.77
CA THR A 12 -4.84 59.92 -11.87
C THR A 12 -5.37 58.54 -11.54
N THR A 13 -5.18 57.60 -12.46
CA THR A 13 -5.20 56.17 -12.14
C THR A 13 -4.09 55.98 -11.10
N PRO A 14 -4.39 55.53 -9.86
CA PRO A 14 -3.34 55.09 -8.97
C PRO A 14 -2.64 53.97 -9.74
N GLY A 15 -1.33 54.12 -9.97
CA GLY A 15 -0.54 53.08 -10.61
C GLY A 15 -0.93 51.75 -9.98
N SER A 16 -1.48 50.86 -10.80
CA SER A 16 -1.60 49.45 -10.44
C SER A 16 -0.22 49.05 -10.00
N ASP A 17 -0.02 48.93 -8.69
CA ASP A 17 1.19 48.38 -8.10
C ASP A 17 1.28 46.98 -8.69
N GLY A 18 2.02 46.89 -9.79
CA GLY A 18 2.15 45.68 -10.57
C GLY A 18 2.52 44.62 -9.58
N HIS A 19 1.70 43.58 -9.49
CA HIS A 19 2.04 42.40 -8.70
C HIS A 19 3.51 42.14 -8.94
N ARG A 20 4.29 42.21 -7.86
CA ARG A 20 5.68 41.86 -7.93
C ARG A 20 5.70 40.41 -8.35
N ASP A 21 5.83 40.18 -9.64
CA ASP A 21 6.41 38.98 -10.22
C ASP A 21 7.89 39.00 -9.86
N GLY A 22 8.19 39.05 -8.56
CA GLY A 22 9.36 38.41 -8.05
C GLY A 22 9.10 36.95 -8.34
N GLN A 23 9.77 36.44 -9.37
CA GLN A 23 9.92 35.01 -9.54
C GLN A 23 10.65 34.51 -8.30
N VAL A 24 9.88 34.21 -7.26
CA VAL A 24 10.35 33.50 -6.09
C VAL A 24 10.29 32.05 -6.54
N ASP A 25 11.44 31.44 -6.78
CA ASP A 25 11.61 30.01 -7.08
C ASP A 25 11.22 29.16 -5.85
N SER A 26 9.99 29.35 -5.41
CA SER A 26 9.34 28.56 -4.38
C SER A 26 8.43 27.65 -5.17
N ASP A 27 8.78 26.37 -5.17
CA ASP A 27 7.92 25.31 -5.64
C ASP A 27 6.62 25.34 -4.82
N HIS A 28 5.69 26.21 -5.21
CA HIS A 28 4.34 26.36 -4.66
C HIS A 28 3.46 25.15 -5.03
N THR A 29 4.09 24.00 -5.27
CA THR A 29 3.39 22.77 -5.56
C THR A 29 2.71 22.31 -4.27
N PRO A 30 1.38 22.13 -4.29
CA PRO A 30 0.64 21.69 -3.12
C PRO A 30 1.07 20.26 -2.74
N THR A 31 1.57 20.10 -1.52
CA THR A 31 2.13 18.84 -1.02
C THR A 31 1.11 17.90 -0.38
N THR A 32 -0.07 18.42 0.00
CA THR A 32 -1.09 17.64 0.71
C THR A 32 -2.48 17.91 0.18
N SER A 33 -3.39 16.95 0.38
CA SER A 33 -4.82 17.07 0.07
C SER A 33 -5.46 18.31 0.74
N ARG A 34 -4.98 18.68 1.94
CA ARG A 34 -5.41 19.87 2.70
C ARG A 34 -4.98 21.17 2.01
N HIS A 35 -3.72 21.25 1.55
CA HIS A 35 -3.24 22.42 0.80
C HIS A 35 -4.12 22.68 -0.44
N ILE A 36 -4.48 21.62 -1.18
CA ILE A 36 -5.40 21.72 -2.33
C ILE A 36 -6.79 22.23 -1.91
N ARG A 37 -7.33 21.72 -0.80
CA ARG A 37 -8.66 22.12 -0.31
C ARG A 37 -8.69 23.59 0.06
N ASP A 38 -7.61 24.07 0.67
CA ASP A 38 -7.45 25.46 1.08
C ASP A 38 -7.39 26.41 -0.13
N LEU A 39 -6.72 26.00 -1.22
CA LEU A 39 -6.74 26.75 -2.49
C LEU A 39 -8.15 26.88 -3.10
N GLY A 40 -9.02 25.90 -2.86
CA GLY A 40 -10.42 25.93 -3.30
C GLY A 40 -11.33 26.83 -2.48
N LYS A 41 -10.89 27.35 -1.34
CA LYS A 41 -11.68 28.25 -0.48
C LYS A 41 -11.91 29.60 -1.17
N ASN A 42 -13.09 30.19 -0.96
CA ASN A 42 -13.47 31.50 -1.53
C ASN A 42 -13.40 31.59 -3.07
N LYS A 43 -13.37 30.44 -3.76
CA LYS A 43 -13.42 30.38 -5.23
C LYS A 43 -14.83 30.07 -5.73
N SER A 44 -15.06 30.31 -7.02
CA SER A 44 -16.32 29.97 -7.68
C SER A 44 -16.66 28.48 -7.52
N PRO A 45 -17.96 28.10 -7.55
CA PRO A 45 -18.38 26.69 -7.38
C PRO A 45 -17.68 25.72 -8.33
N SER A 46 -17.48 26.13 -9.60
CA SER A 46 -16.77 25.33 -10.62
C SER A 46 -15.31 25.08 -10.23
N THR A 47 -14.59 26.12 -9.82
CA THR A 47 -13.19 26.02 -9.42
C THR A 47 -13.03 25.19 -8.15
N ARG A 48 -13.90 25.39 -7.16
CA ARG A 48 -13.94 24.58 -5.93
C ARG A 48 -14.16 23.09 -6.23
N ARG A 49 -15.02 22.75 -7.20
CA ARG A 49 -15.23 21.35 -7.63
C ARG A 49 -13.96 20.75 -8.22
N ARG A 50 -13.22 21.49 -9.05
CA ARG A 50 -11.93 21.02 -9.60
C ARG A 50 -10.91 20.73 -8.50
N TYR A 51 -10.73 21.66 -7.56
CA TYR A 51 -9.84 21.44 -6.41
C TYR A 51 -10.29 20.26 -5.55
N SER A 52 -11.60 20.05 -5.35
CA SER A 52 -12.10 18.91 -4.59
C SER A 52 -11.77 17.55 -5.23
N VAL A 53 -11.80 17.45 -6.57
CA VAL A 53 -11.40 16.22 -7.27
C VAL A 53 -9.91 15.96 -7.07
N ILE A 54 -9.09 17.01 -7.19
CA ILE A 54 -7.64 16.92 -6.99
C ILE A 54 -7.31 16.52 -5.54
N SER A 55 -7.95 17.14 -4.53
CA SER A 55 -7.77 16.79 -3.11
C SER A 55 -8.04 15.32 -2.83
N ARG A 56 -9.10 14.75 -3.44
CA ARG A 56 -9.44 13.32 -3.26
C ARG A 56 -8.37 12.40 -3.85
N GLY A 57 -7.76 12.78 -4.97
CA GLY A 57 -6.64 12.04 -5.55
C GLY A 57 -5.43 11.99 -4.60
N PHE A 58 -5.11 13.12 -3.97
CA PHE A 58 -4.07 13.18 -2.94
C PHE A 58 -4.43 12.35 -1.70
N GLU A 59 -5.67 12.40 -1.24
CA GLU A 59 -6.13 11.64 -0.06
C GLU A 59 -6.00 10.12 -0.29
N ALA A 60 -6.28 9.63 -1.50
CA ALA A 60 -6.07 8.24 -1.86
C ALA A 60 -4.58 7.84 -1.85
N GLN A 61 -3.70 8.73 -2.33
CA GLN A 61 -2.25 8.50 -2.30
C GLN A 61 -1.70 8.54 -0.88
N GLU A 62 -2.10 9.53 -0.07
CA GLU A 62 -1.74 9.66 1.35
C GLU A 62 -2.16 8.40 2.12
N SER A 63 -3.37 7.89 1.87
CA SER A 63 -3.86 6.64 2.46
C SER A 63 -3.02 5.42 2.03
N LYS A 64 -2.67 5.34 0.74
CA LYS A 64 -1.80 4.26 0.22
C LYS A 64 -0.42 4.33 0.87
N ILE A 65 0.17 5.52 0.99
CA ILE A 65 1.47 5.72 1.65
C ILE A 65 1.39 5.27 3.12
N ALA A 66 0.34 5.66 3.85
CA ALA A 66 0.14 5.23 5.23
C ALA A 66 0.03 3.69 5.32
N SER A 67 -0.78 3.06 4.46
CA SER A 67 -0.91 1.59 4.44
C SER A 67 0.41 0.88 4.17
N LEU A 68 1.20 1.38 3.21
CA LEU A 68 2.50 0.81 2.88
C LEU A 68 3.49 1.01 4.03
N GLY A 69 3.47 2.17 4.68
CA GLY A 69 4.28 2.43 5.88
C GLY A 69 4.01 1.42 6.99
N THR A 70 2.74 1.10 7.26
CA THR A 70 2.39 0.07 8.25
C THR A 70 2.86 -1.33 7.83
N ARG A 71 2.75 -1.67 6.55
CA ARG A 71 3.20 -2.96 6.02
C ARG A 71 4.72 -3.09 6.10
N ILE A 72 5.46 -2.03 5.77
CA ILE A 72 6.92 -1.98 5.88
C ILE A 72 7.32 -2.20 7.34
N ALA A 73 6.75 -1.47 8.30
CA ALA A 73 7.07 -1.64 9.72
C ALA A 73 6.82 -3.08 10.22
N SER A 74 5.71 -3.70 9.79
CA SER A 74 5.42 -5.10 10.11
C SER A 74 6.45 -6.07 9.50
N LEU A 75 6.84 -5.86 8.25
CA LEU A 75 7.86 -6.68 7.59
C LEU A 75 9.25 -6.49 8.23
N GLU A 76 9.61 -5.27 8.62
CA GLU A 76 10.85 -4.97 9.31
C GLU A 76 10.94 -5.69 10.66
N GLU A 77 9.83 -5.77 11.42
CA GLU A 77 9.79 -6.56 12.65
C GLU A 77 10.00 -8.06 12.38
N GLU A 78 9.31 -8.61 11.38
CA GLU A 78 9.43 -10.03 11.01
C GLU A 78 10.86 -10.38 10.58
N VAL A 79 11.44 -9.58 9.69
CA VAL A 79 12.85 -9.71 9.28
C VAL A 79 13.77 -9.56 10.48
N GLY A 80 13.49 -8.62 11.40
CA GLY A 80 14.22 -8.45 12.65
C GLY A 80 14.17 -9.69 13.55
N ARG A 81 13.05 -10.44 13.56
CA ARG A 81 12.92 -11.71 14.29
C ARG A 81 13.60 -12.87 13.60
N LEU A 82 13.48 -12.97 12.27
CA LEU A 82 14.11 -14.03 11.48
C LEU A 82 15.64 -13.89 11.43
N SER A 83 16.14 -12.64 11.38
CA SER A 83 17.57 -12.32 11.42
C SER A 83 18.20 -12.53 12.81
N ARG A 84 17.40 -12.61 13.88
CA ARG A 84 17.88 -13.09 15.18
C ARG A 84 18.22 -14.57 15.04
N GLY A 85 19.48 -14.86 14.69
CA GLY A 85 20.00 -16.21 14.68
C GLY A 85 19.76 -16.87 16.04
N LYS A 86 19.18 -18.07 16.05
CA LYS A 86 19.08 -18.90 17.26
C LYS A 86 20.49 -19.09 17.82
N LYS A 87 20.78 -18.46 18.95
CA LYS A 87 21.98 -18.81 19.71
C LYS A 87 21.78 -20.24 20.18
N ARG A 88 22.75 -21.11 19.91
CA ARG A 88 22.75 -22.47 20.44
C ARG A 88 22.67 -22.34 21.95
N GLU A 89 21.67 -22.98 22.56
CA GLU A 89 21.72 -23.17 24.00
C GLU A 89 22.97 -23.98 24.33
N ALA A 90 23.65 -23.60 25.41
CA ALA A 90 24.84 -24.31 25.85
C ALA A 90 24.43 -25.72 26.27
N ILE A 91 24.73 -26.71 25.43
CA ILE A 91 24.54 -28.11 25.78
C ILE A 91 25.43 -28.36 27.01
N PRO A 92 24.85 -28.77 28.16
CA PRO A 92 25.65 -29.02 29.34
C PRO A 92 26.70 -30.08 29.03
N ASN A 93 27.92 -29.89 29.51
CA ASN A 93 29.00 -30.87 29.36
C ASN A 93 28.48 -32.26 29.74
N PRO A 94 28.70 -33.30 28.92
CA PRO A 94 28.22 -34.65 29.20
C PRO A 94 28.53 -35.12 30.63
N ASN A 95 29.74 -34.86 31.12
CA ASN A 95 30.14 -35.23 32.47
C ASN A 95 29.31 -34.50 33.54
N LYS A 96 28.95 -33.24 33.29
CA LYS A 96 28.07 -32.49 34.19
C LYS A 96 26.67 -33.08 34.21
N ARG A 97 26.14 -33.52 33.05
CA ARG A 97 24.86 -34.23 32.96
C ARG A 97 24.88 -35.53 33.75
N PHE A 98 25.92 -36.34 33.59
CA PHE A 98 26.05 -37.60 34.32
C PHE A 98 26.17 -37.40 35.83
N MET A 99 26.92 -36.39 36.28
CA MET A 99 27.01 -36.05 37.71
C MET A 99 25.65 -35.64 38.29
N THR A 100 24.91 -34.77 37.60
CA THR A 100 23.54 -34.40 38.04
C THR A 100 22.60 -35.59 38.06
N LEU A 101 22.69 -36.52 37.10
CA LEU A 101 21.87 -37.73 37.09
C LEU A 101 22.21 -38.66 38.26
N ALA A 102 23.49 -38.86 38.54
CA ALA A 102 23.93 -39.65 39.69
C ALA A 102 23.48 -39.03 41.01
N GLU A 103 23.57 -37.70 41.14
CA GLU A 103 23.12 -36.95 42.31
C GLU A 103 21.59 -37.06 42.51
N THR A 104 20.80 -36.97 41.44
CA THR A 104 19.34 -37.17 41.52
C THR A 104 18.97 -38.58 41.92
N LEU A 105 19.68 -39.60 41.41
CA LEU A 105 19.48 -40.99 41.77
C LEU A 105 19.86 -41.26 43.24
N LEU A 106 20.96 -40.67 43.70
CA LEU A 106 21.41 -40.75 45.09
C LEU A 106 20.41 -40.10 46.06
N ALA A 107 19.79 -39.00 45.65
CA ALA A 107 18.73 -38.32 46.40
C ALA A 107 17.37 -39.05 46.37
N GLY A 108 17.30 -40.24 45.74
CA GLY A 108 16.07 -41.03 45.61
C GLY A 108 15.07 -40.48 44.60
N GLY A 109 15.48 -39.54 43.75
CA GLY A 109 14.65 -39.00 42.68
C GLY A 109 14.47 -40.00 41.54
N ALA A 110 13.23 -40.24 41.12
CA ALA A 110 12.94 -41.02 39.93
C ALA A 110 13.41 -40.27 38.67
N ILE A 111 14.15 -40.95 37.80
CA ILE A 111 14.42 -40.47 36.45
C ILE A 111 13.06 -40.47 35.75
N SER A 112 12.53 -39.28 35.43
CA SER A 112 11.31 -39.18 34.62
C SER A 112 11.47 -40.02 33.36
N GLU A 113 10.47 -40.82 33.04
CA GLU A 113 10.44 -41.68 31.86
C GLU A 113 10.74 -40.90 30.57
N PRO A 114 11.26 -41.57 29.53
CA PRO A 114 11.48 -40.95 28.23
C PRO A 114 10.14 -40.42 27.70
N ASN A 115 10.08 -39.08 27.60
CA ASN A 115 9.06 -38.24 26.99
C ASN A 115 7.96 -38.97 26.19
N GLU A 116 6.70 -38.66 26.52
CA GLU A 116 5.43 -38.90 25.80
C GLU A 116 5.42 -38.59 24.28
N ALA A 117 6.56 -38.17 23.71
CA ALA A 117 6.75 -37.95 22.29
C ALA A 117 6.79 -39.24 21.45
N ILE A 118 7.04 -40.40 22.06
CA ILE A 118 7.03 -41.69 21.34
C ILE A 118 5.60 -42.20 21.12
N GLU A 119 4.67 -41.91 22.04
CA GLU A 119 3.29 -42.44 21.99
C GLU A 119 2.39 -41.72 20.95
N ARG A 120 2.74 -40.50 20.52
CA ARG A 120 2.02 -39.77 19.46
C ARG A 120 2.41 -40.17 18.03
N ALA A 121 3.50 -40.92 17.84
CA ALA A 121 3.94 -41.31 16.51
C ALA A 121 3.17 -42.54 15.97
N ASP A 122 2.60 -43.38 16.84
CA ASP A 122 1.95 -44.64 16.47
C ASP A 122 0.42 -44.55 16.28
N THR A 123 -0.21 -43.39 16.50
CA THR A 123 -1.69 -43.24 16.46
C THR A 123 -2.23 -42.32 15.36
N VAL A 124 -1.41 -41.97 14.37
CA VAL A 124 -1.85 -41.20 13.19
C VAL A 124 -1.39 -41.89 11.91
N GLU A 125 -1.85 -43.12 11.66
CA GLU A 125 -2.14 -43.56 10.29
C GLU A 125 -3.35 -42.74 9.80
N GLU A 126 -3.12 -41.45 9.52
CA GLU A 126 -4.05 -40.66 8.73
C GLU A 126 -3.96 -41.20 7.30
N VAL A 127 -4.92 -42.07 6.99
CA VAL A 127 -5.30 -42.45 5.64
C VAL A 127 -5.39 -41.17 4.83
N ILE A 128 -4.39 -40.94 3.98
CA ILE A 128 -4.44 -39.87 3.00
C ILE A 128 -5.54 -40.29 2.02
N GLU A 129 -6.75 -39.80 2.24
CA GLU A 129 -7.79 -39.83 1.23
C GLU A 129 -7.26 -38.98 0.07
N VAL A 130 -6.67 -39.67 -0.93
CA VAL A 130 -6.48 -39.14 -2.28
C VAL A 130 -7.88 -39.03 -2.87
N GLY A 131 -8.62 -38.04 -2.39
CA GLY A 131 -9.83 -37.56 -3.02
C GLY A 131 -9.41 -36.98 -4.36
N GLY A 132 -9.47 -37.81 -5.39
CA GLY A 132 -9.46 -37.36 -6.78
C GLY A 132 -10.61 -36.38 -6.92
N MET A 133 -10.27 -35.09 -6.91
CA MET A 133 -11.19 -34.05 -7.35
C MET A 133 -11.39 -34.29 -8.83
N GLU A 134 -12.56 -34.86 -9.10
CA GLU A 134 -13.18 -35.02 -10.39
C GLU A 134 -12.87 -33.82 -11.27
N GLU A 135 -12.38 -34.12 -12.47
CA GLU A 135 -12.24 -33.15 -13.55
C GLU A 135 -13.63 -32.55 -13.78
N ASP A 136 -13.87 -31.38 -13.21
CA ASP A 136 -14.99 -30.54 -13.61
C ASP A 136 -14.63 -30.05 -15.02
N GLU A 137 -14.94 -30.88 -16.03
CA GLU A 137 -15.04 -30.53 -17.45
C GLU A 137 -16.12 -29.45 -17.61
N ARG A 138 -15.84 -28.26 -17.08
CA ARG A 138 -16.56 -27.05 -17.47
C ARG A 138 -15.86 -26.54 -18.70
N SER A 139 -16.45 -26.96 -19.81
CA SER A 139 -16.24 -26.46 -21.16
C SER A 139 -15.76 -25.00 -21.15
N ASN A 140 -14.53 -24.79 -21.60
CA ASN A 140 -14.15 -23.50 -22.17
C ASN A 140 -15.00 -23.31 -23.42
N SER A 141 -16.20 -22.73 -23.29
CA SER A 141 -16.80 -22.03 -24.43
C SER A 141 -16.08 -20.70 -24.53
N GLU A 142 -14.99 -20.72 -25.29
CA GLU A 142 -14.25 -19.59 -25.79
C GLU A 142 -15.22 -18.68 -26.57
N GLU A 143 -15.88 -17.75 -25.86
CA GLU A 143 -16.51 -16.60 -26.50
C GLU A 143 -15.38 -15.72 -27.03
N GLU A 144 -15.03 -15.99 -28.29
CA GLU A 144 -14.15 -15.20 -29.13
C GLU A 144 -14.46 -13.70 -28.93
N GLU A 145 -13.57 -13.00 -28.22
CA GLU A 145 -13.65 -11.57 -27.99
C GLU A 145 -13.46 -10.86 -29.34
N LEU A 146 -14.57 -10.63 -30.05
CA LEU A 146 -14.58 -9.89 -31.30
C LEU A 146 -13.83 -8.57 -31.10
N THR A 147 -12.75 -8.34 -31.86
CA THR A 147 -11.93 -7.13 -31.76
C THR A 147 -12.81 -5.87 -31.85
N VAL A 148 -13.06 -5.26 -30.68
CA VAL A 148 -13.87 -4.05 -30.58
C VAL A 148 -12.97 -2.86 -30.93
N VAL A 149 -13.25 -2.20 -32.05
CA VAL A 149 -12.52 -1.00 -32.45
C VAL A 149 -13.29 0.24 -32.00
N ARG A 150 -12.60 1.18 -31.34
CA ARG A 150 -13.16 2.48 -30.95
C ARG A 150 -13.01 3.49 -32.09
N THR A 151 -14.12 4.12 -32.46
CA THR A 151 -14.14 5.22 -33.43
C THR A 151 -13.57 6.52 -32.82
N ARG A 152 -13.23 7.52 -33.65
CA ARG A 152 -12.72 8.83 -33.18
C ARG A 152 -13.68 9.55 -32.22
N ALA A 153 -14.96 9.21 -32.22
CA ALA A 153 -15.98 9.72 -31.30
C ALA A 153 -16.21 8.82 -30.05
N GLY A 154 -15.39 7.79 -29.85
CA GLY A 154 -15.44 6.89 -28.70
C GLY A 154 -16.52 5.81 -28.76
N ARG A 155 -17.26 5.68 -29.88
CA ARG A 155 -18.21 4.58 -30.06
C ARG A 155 -17.49 3.28 -30.38
N GLU A 156 -17.86 2.23 -29.65
CA GLU A 156 -17.40 0.85 -29.85
C GLU A 156 -18.18 0.19 -30.99
N VAL A 157 -17.45 -0.34 -31.97
CA VAL A 157 -18.03 -1.05 -33.11
C VAL A 157 -17.40 -2.44 -33.20
N ARG A 158 -18.24 -3.47 -33.29
CA ARG A 158 -17.81 -4.86 -33.51
C ARG A 158 -17.64 -5.11 -35.00
N ILE A 159 -16.47 -5.59 -35.40
CA ILE A 159 -16.21 -5.97 -36.79
C ILE A 159 -16.57 -7.45 -36.94
N PRO A 160 -17.46 -7.83 -37.88
CA PRO A 160 -17.74 -9.24 -38.15
C PRO A 160 -16.53 -9.91 -38.81
N GLN A 161 -16.19 -11.13 -38.37
CA GLN A 161 -15.16 -11.94 -39.01
C GLN A 161 -15.59 -12.28 -40.45
N LYS A 162 -14.66 -12.16 -41.40
CA LYS A 162 -14.88 -12.57 -42.78
C LYS A 162 -14.64 -14.07 -42.90
N TYR A 163 -15.59 -14.78 -43.50
CA TYR A 163 -15.46 -16.18 -43.91
C TYR A 163 -14.45 -16.35 -45.04
#